data_AF-A0A367HKA8-F1
#
_entry.id   AF-A0A367HKA8-F1
#
_cell.length_a   1.000
_cell.length_b   1.000
_cell.length_c   1.000
_cell.angle_alpha   90.00
_cell.angle_beta   90.00
_cell.angle_gamma   90.00
#
_symmetry.space_group_name_H-M   'P 1'
#
loop_
_entity.id
_entity.type
_entity.pdbx_description
1 polymer ?
#
loop_
_entity_poly.entity_id
_entity_poly.type
_entity_poly.pdbx_seq_one_letter_code
_entity_poly.pdbx_strand_id
1 'polypeptide(L)' 'MVLDITAADEATAVAGQAELERWWATSGTAPVRRVPGRPGVSVRVSADLRRPGTGCDGAPS' A
#
# COMPACT_ATOMS: atom_id res chain seq x y z
N MET A 1 7.57 -8.95 0.39
CA MET A 1 6.67 -9.16 1.54
C MET A 1 5.25 -8.84 1.12
N VAL A 2 4.25 -9.49 1.73
CA VAL A 2 2.83 -9.16 1.52
C VAL A 2 2.26 -8.58 2.80
N LEU A 3 1.62 -7.42 2.71
CA LEU A 3 0.99 -6.71 3.82
C LEU A 3 -0.52 -6.68 3.60
N ASP A 4 -1.29 -7.01 4.64
CA ASP A 4 -2.74 -6.80 4.65
C ASP A 4 -3.01 -5.57 5.52
N ILE A 5 -3.52 -4.50 4.90
CA ILE A 5 -3.82 -3.24 5.57
C ILE A 5 -5.33 -3.23 5.79
N THR A 6 -5.77 -3.03 7.03
CA THR A 6 -7.18 -2.79 7.34
C THR A 6 -7.35 -1.33 7.73
N ALA A 7 -8.34 -0.66 7.14
CA ALA A 7 -8.63 0.75 7.36
C ALA A 7 -10.13 0.97 7.55
N ALA A 8 -10.51 2.07 8.18
CA ALA A 8 -11.91 2.42 8.41
C ALA A 8 -12.69 2.60 7.09
N ASP A 9 -12.04 3.11 6.07
CA ASP A 9 -12.60 3.43 4.77
C ASP A 9 -11.55 3.30 3.66
N GLU A 10 -12.03 3.39 2.41
CA GLU A 10 -11.20 3.27 1.21
C GLU A 10 -10.15 4.37 1.09
N ALA A 11 -10.48 5.61 1.45
CA ALA A 11 -9.54 6.72 1.34
C ALA A 11 -8.34 6.52 2.27
N THR A 12 -8.60 6.05 3.50
CA THR A 12 -7.56 5.71 4.47
C THR A 12 -6.71 4.52 3.98
N ALA A 13 -7.31 3.49 3.37
CA ALA A 13 -6.56 2.37 2.80
C ALA A 13 -5.64 2.79 1.66
N VAL A 14 -6.13 3.65 0.75
CA VAL A 14 -5.35 4.20 -0.37
C VAL A 14 -4.21 5.07 0.14
N ALA A 15 -4.45 5.93 1.14
CA ALA A 15 -3.40 6.74 1.75
C ALA A 15 -2.30 5.90 2.39
N GLY A 16 -2.66 4.81 3.08
CA GLY A 16 -1.72 3.85 3.64
C GLY A 16 -0.88 3.14 2.57
N GLN A 17 -1.50 2.72 1.46
CA GLN A 17 -0.77 2.13 0.33
C GLN A 17 0.21 3.13 -0.30
N ALA A 18 -0.24 4.36 -0.55
CA ALA A 18 0.60 5.41 -1.13
C ALA A 18 1.83 5.71 -0.24
N GLU A 19 1.67 5.63 1.09
CA GLU A 19 2.80 5.77 2.00
C GLU A 19 3.82 4.63 1.83
N LEU A 20 3.36 3.38 1.77
CA LEU A 20 4.25 2.23 1.56
C LEU A 20 5.00 2.33 0.22
N GLU A 21 4.36 2.85 -0.82
CA GLU A 21 4.95 3.09 -2.15
C GLU A 21 6.09 4.12 -2.12
N ARG A 22 6.09 5.05 -1.16
CA ARG A 22 7.21 5.99 -0.97
C ARG A 22 8.45 5.29 -0.46
N TRP A 23 8.28 4.32 0.45
CA TRP A 23 9.37 3.61 1.10
C TRP A 23 9.91 2.45 0.25
N TRP A 24 9.02 1.68 -0.38
CA TRP A 24 9.38 0.45 -1.07
C TRP A 24 8.71 0.32 -2.43
N ALA A 25 9.40 -0.31 -3.37
CA ALA A 25 8.78 -0.68 -4.63
C ALA A 25 7.62 -1.66 -4.38
N THR A 26 6.42 -1.31 -4.85
CA THR A 26 5.24 -2.17 -4.77
C THR A 26 4.90 -2.76 -6.14
N SER A 27 4.34 -3.97 -6.15
CA SER A 27 3.87 -4.63 -7.37
C SER A 27 2.36 -4.45 -7.51
N GLY A 28 1.96 -3.32 -8.09
CA GLY A 28 0.59 -3.02 -8.53
C GLY A 28 -0.37 -2.58 -7.43
N THR A 29 -1.38 -1.79 -7.83
CA THR A 29 -2.47 -1.34 -6.94
C THR A 29 -3.38 -2.52 -6.63
N ALA A 30 -3.46 -2.91 -5.36
CA ALA A 30 -4.36 -3.99 -4.97
C ALA A 30 -5.79 -3.48 -4.80
N PRO A 31 -6.81 -4.25 -5.22
CA PRO A 31 -8.19 -3.85 -5.08
C PRO A 31 -8.57 -3.78 -3.60
N VAL A 32 -9.28 -2.71 -3.24
CA VAL A 32 -9.86 -2.54 -1.92
C VAL A 32 -11.05 -3.50 -1.78
N ARG A 33 -11.07 -4.25 -0.68
CA ARG A 33 -12.06 -5.30 -0.40
C ARG A 33 -12.73 -5.08 0.93
N ARG A 34 -14.07 -5.16 0.97
CA ARG A 34 -14.82 -5.29 2.22
C ARG A 34 -14.85 -6.76 2.62
N VAL A 35 -14.49 -7.04 3.87
CA VAL A 35 -14.50 -8.41 4.42
C VAL A 35 -15.74 -8.56 5.29
N PRO A 36 -16.67 -9.50 5.00
CA PRO A 36 -17.83 -9.73 5.83
C PRO A 36 -17.44 -9.99 7.30
N GLY A 37 -18.12 -9.33 8.23
CA GLY A 37 -17.85 -9.45 9.65
C GLY A 37 -16.62 -8.67 10.16
N ARG A 38 -15.90 -7.94 9.30
CA ARG A 38 -14.87 -6.98 9.73
C ARG A 38 -15.33 -5.54 9.49
N PRO A 39 -15.17 -4.64 10.46
CA PRO A 39 -15.40 -3.23 10.23
C PRO A 39 -14.36 -2.68 9.25
N GLY A 40 -14.81 -1.86 8.31
CA GLY A 40 -13.95 -1.15 7.36
C GLY A 40 -13.63 -1.94 6.09
N VAL A 41 -12.46 -1.65 5.52
CA VAL A 41 -11.96 -2.21 4.27
C VAL A 41 -10.56 -2.79 4.47
N SER A 42 -10.15 -3.70 3.59
CA SER A 42 -8.79 -4.22 3.55
C SER A 42 -8.18 -4.07 2.16
N VAL A 43 -6.87 -3.91 2.09
CA VAL A 43 -6.07 -3.94 0.86
C VAL A 43 -4.84 -4.81 1.08
N ARG A 44 -4.40 -5.53 0.04
CA ARG A 44 -3.25 -6.43 0.09
C ARG A 44 -2.10 -5.89 -0.75
N VAL A 45 -1.04 -5.40 -0.14
CA VAL A 45 0.10 -4.80 -0.84
C VAL A 45 1.26 -5.77 -0.92
N SER A 46 1.83 -5.94 -2.12
CA SER A 46 3.10 -6.64 -2.31
C SER A 46 4.24 -5.62 -2.37
N ALA A 47 5.11 -5.61 -1.36
CA ALA A 47 6.23 -4.68 -1.25
C ALA A 47 7.58 -5.41 -1.29
N ASP A 48 8.52 -4.93 -2.11
CA ASP A 48 9.90 -5.39 -2.08
C ASP A 48 10.72 -4.51 -1.14
N LEU A 49 10.92 -4.99 0.09
CA LEU A 49 11.60 -4.23 1.15
C LEU A 49 13.08 -3.91 0.83
N ARG A 50 13.67 -4.62 -0.14
CA ARG A 50 15.06 -4.39 -0.55
C ARG A 50 15.20 -3.34 -1.64
N ARG A 51 14.08 -2.95 -2.26
CA ARG A 51 14.05 -1.98 -3.36
C ARG A 51 13.38 -0.70 -2.89
N PRO A 52 14.05 0.45 -2.98
CA PRO A 52 13.45 1.71 -2.58
C PRO A 52 12.21 2.01 -3.44
N GLY A 53 11.25 2.67 -2.82
CA GLY A 53 10.04 3.16 -3.47
C GLY A 53 10.30 4.37 -4.35
N THR A 54 9.25 4.86 -4.99
CA THR A 54 9.30 6.05 -5.85
C THR A 54 9.64 7.34 -5.07
N GLY A 55 9.60 7.31 -3.73
CA GLY A 55 9.99 8.43 -2.87
C GLY A 55 11.50 8.64 -2.72
N CYS A 56 12.34 7.69 -3.14
CA CYS A 56 13.81 7.82 -3.08
C CYS A 56 14.44 8.32 -4.39
N ASP A 57 13.68 8.49 -5.48
CA ASP A 57 14.19 8.96 -6.78
C ASP A 57 14.22 10.49 -6.85
N GLY A 58 14.93 11.09 -5.90
CA GLY A 58 15.17 12.53 -5.82
C GLY A 58 16.64 12.86 -6.08
N ALA A 59 17.15 12.52 -7.26
CA ALA A 59 18.35 13.15 -7.83
C ALA A 59 18.09 13.40 -9.33
N PRO A 60 18.07 14.66 -9.81
CA PRO A 60 17.81 14.94 -11.20
C PRO A 60 18.97 14.45 -12.08
N SER A 61 18.64 13.80 -13.20
CA SER A 61 19.53 13.66 -14.36
C SER A 61 19.54 14.94 -15.18
#